data_AF-A0A382FB33-F1
#
_entry.id   AF-A0A382FB33-F1
#
_cell.length_a   1.000
_cell.length_b   1.000
_cell.length_c   1.000
_cell.angle_alpha   90.00
_cell.angle_beta   90.00
_cell.angle_gamma   90.00
#
_symmetry.space_group_name_H-M   'P 1'
#
loop_
_entity.id
_entity.type
_entity.pdbx_description
1 polymer ?
#
loop_
_entity_poly.entity_id
_entity_poly.type
_entity_poly.pdbx_seq_one_letter_code
_entity_poly.pdbx_strand_id
1 'polypeptide(L)'
;MAIIRQGVWRCPSCERHQAWRARAATERLDRKCEHCGKRIRATLDRSSSGQGRHRALQIWERGSALDLGDLENEAVRRDEESRRRDELADSIRSDAVGAASQSDLPTIWGAGWEPDSALEFPTPLNSSLARDELLRFVAERHDGHLDTAASCWDKMGAPESFGGFSFHQFSKSYVSSFEESLKERLLTPALSSLVDIEVIPRRSGLLHLERRTARLLLDITLCLRRISHYASITLEQRIEWQRMMVQTRLVDEHLKDLSTNGVPTPDGGTFGGKGFRSTWQEGV
;
A
#
# COMPACT_ATOMS: atom_id res chain seq x y z
N MET A 1 -8.41 -6.38 -40.52
CA MET A 1 -9.01 -7.07 -39.35
C MET A 1 -9.92 -6.08 -38.66
N ALA A 2 -11.19 -6.43 -38.41
CA ALA A 2 -12.11 -5.52 -37.73
C ALA A 2 -11.59 -5.28 -36.31
N ILE A 3 -11.37 -4.03 -35.93
CA ILE A 3 -10.98 -3.67 -34.57
C ILE A 3 -12.21 -3.95 -33.68
N ILE A 4 -12.03 -4.82 -32.69
CA ILE A 4 -13.08 -5.28 -31.77
C ILE A 4 -12.75 -4.73 -30.39
N ARG A 5 -13.77 -4.17 -29.72
CA ARG A 5 -13.72 -3.87 -28.28
C ARG A 5 -14.32 -5.04 -27.52
N GLN A 6 -13.67 -5.44 -26.45
CA GLN A 6 -14.14 -6.57 -25.67
C GLN A 6 -13.72 -6.45 -24.22
N GLY A 7 -14.34 -7.28 -23.37
CA GLY A 7 -14.01 -7.28 -21.95
C GLY A 7 -15.06 -8.00 -21.11
N VAL A 8 -15.10 -7.63 -19.83
CA VAL A 8 -16.06 -8.14 -18.84
C VAL A 8 -16.85 -6.97 -18.25
N TRP A 9 -18.10 -7.20 -17.87
CA TRP A 9 -18.93 -6.21 -17.18
C TRP A 9 -19.70 -6.86 -16.03
N ARG A 10 -19.96 -6.09 -14.97
CA ARG A 10 -20.74 -6.55 -13.79
C ARG A 10 -22.18 -6.09 -13.88
N CYS A 11 -23.13 -7.00 -13.70
CA CYS A 11 -24.54 -6.65 -13.68
C CYS A 11 -24.91 -5.85 -12.41
N PRO A 12 -25.55 -4.67 -12.52
CA PRO A 12 -25.90 -3.86 -11.35
C PRO A 12 -27.14 -4.40 -10.63
N SER A 13 -27.82 -5.40 -11.19
CA SER A 13 -29.03 -5.99 -10.61
C SER A 13 -28.82 -7.34 -9.94
N CYS A 14 -27.85 -8.14 -10.39
CA CYS A 14 -27.58 -9.46 -9.82
C CYS A 14 -26.10 -9.69 -9.56
N GLU A 15 -25.27 -8.67 -9.76
CA GLU A 15 -23.84 -8.64 -9.45
C GLU A 15 -22.96 -9.66 -10.18
N ARG A 16 -23.54 -10.51 -11.03
CA ARG A 16 -22.79 -11.45 -11.87
C ARG A 16 -22.02 -10.76 -12.98
N HIS A 17 -20.85 -11.32 -13.28
CA HIS A 17 -19.97 -10.86 -14.34
C HIS A 17 -20.28 -11.58 -15.66
N GLN A 18 -20.16 -10.86 -16.78
CA GLN A 18 -20.41 -11.41 -18.11
C GLN A 18 -19.39 -10.87 -19.12
N ALA A 19 -18.98 -11.71 -20.06
CA ALA A 19 -18.15 -11.30 -21.18
C ALA A 19 -18.96 -10.43 -22.17
N TRP A 20 -18.27 -9.56 -22.90
CA TRP A 20 -18.86 -8.81 -23.99
C TRP A 20 -17.87 -8.59 -25.13
N ARG A 21 -18.41 -8.53 -26.35
CA ARG A 21 -17.70 -8.11 -27.57
C ARG A 21 -18.57 -7.12 -28.34
N ALA A 22 -17.94 -6.09 -28.90
CA ALA A 22 -18.58 -5.11 -29.76
C ALA A 22 -17.61 -4.61 -30.84
N ARG A 23 -18.14 -3.98 -31.89
CA ARG A 23 -17.31 -3.34 -32.93
C ARG A 23 -16.61 -2.11 -32.35
N ALA A 24 -15.43 -1.72 -32.84
CA ALA A 24 -14.68 -0.57 -32.31
C ALA A 24 -15.49 0.74 -32.23
N ALA A 25 -16.35 1.01 -33.22
CA ALA A 25 -17.20 2.19 -33.26
C ALA A 25 -18.38 2.17 -32.26
N THR A 26 -18.46 1.17 -31.38
CA THR A 26 -19.56 1.04 -30.42
C THR A 26 -19.29 1.94 -29.23
N GLU A 27 -20.07 3.02 -29.11
CA GLU A 27 -19.99 3.96 -27.98
C GLU A 27 -20.84 3.53 -26.78
N ARG A 28 -21.80 2.61 -26.98
CA ARG A 28 -22.75 2.17 -25.95
C ARG A 28 -22.86 0.65 -25.92
N LEU A 29 -22.66 0.08 -24.74
CA LEU A 29 -22.99 -1.30 -24.42
C LEU A 29 -24.51 -1.40 -24.19
N ASP A 30 -25.23 -2.07 -25.09
CA ASP A 30 -26.64 -2.43 -24.92
C ASP A 30 -26.77 -3.96 -24.92
N ARG A 31 -26.90 -4.56 -23.74
CA ARG A 31 -26.92 -6.02 -23.54
C ARG A 31 -27.99 -6.43 -22.53
N LYS A 32 -28.54 -7.63 -22.70
CA LYS A 32 -29.42 -8.27 -21.73
C LYS A 32 -28.57 -9.16 -20.83
N CYS A 33 -28.69 -8.99 -19.51
CA CYS A 33 -28.05 -9.88 -18.55
C CYS A 33 -28.60 -11.30 -18.73
N GLU A 34 -27.72 -12.28 -18.95
CA GLU A 34 -28.14 -13.68 -19.12
C GLU A 34 -28.77 -14.27 -17.86
N HIS A 35 -28.36 -13.82 -16.68
CA HIS A 35 -28.84 -14.36 -15.40
C HIS A 35 -30.18 -13.78 -14.94
N CYS A 36 -30.31 -12.44 -14.90
CA CYS A 36 -31.53 -11.79 -14.40
C CYS A 36 -32.46 -11.28 -15.50
N GLY A 37 -32.08 -11.41 -16.78
CA GLY A 37 -32.87 -10.97 -17.93
C GLY A 37 -33.03 -9.45 -18.09
N LYS A 38 -32.47 -8.63 -17.19
CA LYS A 38 -32.58 -7.17 -17.26
C LYS A 38 -31.67 -6.61 -18.36
N ARG A 39 -32.20 -5.67 -19.14
CA ARG A 39 -31.47 -4.97 -20.20
C ARG A 39 -30.69 -3.80 -19.63
N ILE A 40 -29.43 -3.67 -20.05
CA ILE A 40 -28.48 -2.72 -19.51
C ILE A 40 -27.91 -1.92 -20.67
N ARG A 41 -27.91 -0.60 -20.49
CA ARG A 41 -27.42 0.38 -21.45
C ARG A 41 -26.40 1.26 -20.76
N ALA A 42 -25.14 1.16 -21.16
CA ALA A 42 -24.05 1.94 -20.58
C ALA A 42 -23.18 2.54 -21.69
N THR A 43 -22.78 3.81 -21.55
CA THR A 43 -21.82 4.43 -22.47
C THR A 43 -20.41 3.96 -22.13
N LEU A 44 -19.68 3.47 -23.15
CA LEU A 44 -18.30 3.01 -23.03
C LEU A 44 -17.34 4.20 -23.00
N ASP A 45 -17.47 5.13 -23.95
CA ASP A 45 -16.60 6.31 -24.06
C ASP A 45 -17.18 7.51 -23.32
N ARG A 46 -16.34 8.25 -22.59
CA ARG A 46 -16.72 9.52 -21.96
C ARG A 46 -16.03 10.69 -22.64
N SER A 47 -16.70 11.85 -22.63
CA SER A 47 -16.03 13.12 -22.88
C SER A 47 -15.01 13.38 -21.78
N SER A 48 -13.85 13.91 -22.16
CA SER A 48 -12.75 14.30 -21.26
C SER A 48 -13.13 15.44 -20.28
N SER A 49 -14.31 16.04 -20.44
CA SER A 49 -14.76 17.25 -19.74
C SER A 49 -15.30 17.04 -18.31
N GLY A 50 -15.27 15.82 -17.76
CA GLY A 50 -15.52 15.54 -16.33
C GLY A 50 -16.96 15.75 -15.81
N GLN A 51 -17.83 16.46 -16.52
CA GLN A 51 -19.22 16.76 -16.10
C GLN A 51 -20.22 15.63 -16.45
N GLY A 52 -20.02 14.42 -15.93
CA GLY A 52 -20.92 13.28 -16.19
C GLY A 52 -21.26 12.46 -14.94
N ARG A 53 -22.55 12.13 -14.76
CA ARG A 53 -23.06 11.22 -13.70
C ARG A 53 -22.22 9.94 -13.63
N HIS A 54 -21.76 9.49 -12.46
CA HIS A 54 -20.93 8.27 -12.30
C HIS A 54 -21.44 7.06 -13.09
N ARG A 55 -20.52 6.23 -13.62
CA ARG A 55 -20.88 4.97 -14.29
C ARG A 55 -21.70 4.13 -13.30
N ALA A 56 -22.95 3.83 -13.64
CA ALA A 56 -23.76 2.87 -12.88
C ALA A 56 -23.28 1.41 -13.06
N LEU A 57 -22.34 1.18 -13.98
CA LEU A 57 -21.88 -0.14 -14.40
C LEU A 57 -20.35 -0.23 -14.33
N GLN A 58 -19.84 -1.28 -13.69
CA GLN A 58 -18.41 -1.62 -13.73
C GLN A 58 -18.11 -2.40 -15.01
N ILE A 59 -17.13 -1.90 -15.77
CA ILE A 59 -16.71 -2.45 -17.07
C ILE A 59 -15.19 -2.53 -17.08
N TRP A 60 -14.68 -3.69 -17.46
CA TRP A 60 -13.25 -3.96 -17.65
C TRP A 60 -12.99 -4.24 -19.11
N GLU A 61 -12.33 -3.30 -19.80
CA GLU A 61 -11.93 -3.50 -21.19
C GLU A 61 -10.63 -4.33 -21.27
N ARG A 62 -10.53 -5.13 -22.33
CA ARG A 62 -9.41 -6.02 -22.60
C ARG A 62 -8.94 -5.85 -24.04
N GLY A 63 -7.65 -6.17 -24.25
CA GLY A 63 -7.06 -6.16 -25.58
C GLY A 63 -7.80 -7.11 -26.53
N SER A 64 -7.84 -6.76 -27.81
CA SER A 64 -8.53 -7.53 -28.86
C SER A 64 -7.92 -8.91 -29.15
N ALA A 65 -6.76 -9.22 -28.56
CA ALA A 65 -6.05 -10.48 -28.75
C ALA A 65 -6.64 -11.66 -27.95
N LEU A 66 -7.48 -11.41 -26.94
CA LEU A 66 -8.06 -12.45 -26.10
C LEU A 66 -9.28 -13.11 -26.75
N ASP A 67 -9.50 -14.40 -26.49
CA ASP A 67 -10.70 -15.07 -26.97
C ASP A 67 -11.91 -14.90 -26.02
N LEU A 68 -13.12 -15.26 -26.46
CA LEU A 68 -14.37 -15.13 -25.73
C LEU A 68 -14.33 -16.06 -24.53
N GLY A 69 -13.79 -17.27 -24.72
CA GLY A 69 -13.59 -18.22 -23.62
C GLY A 69 -12.71 -17.65 -22.50
N ASP A 70 -11.65 -16.90 -22.84
CA ASP A 70 -10.81 -16.25 -21.83
C ASP A 70 -11.58 -15.21 -21.01
N LEU A 71 -12.46 -14.46 -21.66
CA LEU A 71 -13.31 -13.44 -21.02
C LEU A 71 -14.43 -14.07 -20.18
N GLU A 72 -15.01 -15.18 -20.64
CA GLU A 72 -16.01 -15.97 -19.88
C GLU A 72 -15.36 -16.59 -18.63
N ASN A 73 -14.16 -17.15 -18.77
CA ASN A 73 -13.37 -17.66 -17.64
C ASN A 73 -12.96 -16.54 -16.67
N GLU A 74 -12.64 -15.34 -17.16
CA GLU A 74 -12.45 -14.16 -16.29
C GLU A 74 -13.74 -13.81 -15.53
N ALA A 75 -14.90 -13.82 -16.19
CA ALA A 75 -16.18 -13.53 -15.55
C ALA A 75 -16.51 -14.52 -14.42
N VAL A 76 -16.31 -15.82 -14.65
CA VAL A 76 -16.48 -16.86 -13.61
C VAL A 76 -15.55 -16.60 -12.43
N ARG A 77 -14.26 -16.34 -12.69
CA ARG A 77 -13.29 -16.06 -11.61
C ARG A 77 -13.66 -14.84 -10.79
N ARG A 78 -14.20 -13.78 -11.42
CA ARG A 78 -14.69 -12.59 -10.70
C ARG A 78 -15.90 -12.87 -9.80
N ASP A 79 -16.79 -13.76 -10.22
CA ASP A 79 -17.92 -14.20 -9.39
C ASP A 79 -17.46 -15.03 -8.19
N GLU A 80 -16.39 -15.82 -8.35
CA GLU A 80 -15.84 -16.68 -7.28
C GLU A 80 -14.88 -15.94 -6.33
N GLU A 81 -14.24 -14.86 -6.80
CA GLU A 81 -13.21 -14.10 -6.08
C GLU A 81 -13.67 -13.58 -4.70
N SER A 82 -14.95 -13.19 -4.57
CA SER A 82 -15.47 -12.75 -3.28
C SER A 82 -15.43 -13.86 -2.23
N ARG A 83 -15.72 -15.11 -2.61
CA ARG A 83 -15.68 -16.25 -1.68
C ARG A 83 -14.24 -16.63 -1.33
N ARG A 84 -13.36 -16.69 -2.34
CA ARG A 84 -11.94 -17.03 -2.14
C ARG A 84 -11.24 -16.03 -1.22
N ARG A 85 -11.59 -14.75 -1.30
CA ARG A 85 -11.03 -13.70 -0.45
C ARG A 85 -11.34 -13.91 1.02
N ASP A 86 -12.57 -14.25 1.37
CA ASP A 86 -12.97 -14.44 2.76
C ASP A 86 -12.20 -15.63 3.37
N GLU A 87 -12.13 -16.76 2.64
CA GLU A 87 -11.41 -17.96 3.07
C GLU A 87 -9.89 -17.71 3.24
N LEU A 88 -9.29 -16.96 2.32
CA LEU A 88 -7.84 -16.74 2.31
C LEU A 88 -7.41 -15.66 3.31
N ALA A 89 -8.22 -14.61 3.51
CA ALA A 89 -7.98 -13.60 4.54
C ALA A 89 -7.99 -14.21 5.95
N ASP A 90 -8.89 -15.15 6.21
CA ASP A 90 -8.94 -15.88 7.48
C ASP A 90 -7.69 -16.74 7.68
N SER A 91 -7.19 -17.39 6.61
CA SER A 91 -5.94 -18.17 6.70
C SER A 91 -4.73 -17.30 7.08
N ILE A 92 -4.56 -16.14 6.45
CA ILE A 92 -3.42 -15.24 6.69
C ILE A 92 -3.47 -14.64 8.10
N ARG A 93 -4.66 -14.36 8.63
CA ARG A 93 -4.84 -13.86 10.00
C ARG A 93 -4.65 -14.96 11.05
N SER A 94 -5.14 -16.18 10.77
CA SER A 94 -5.04 -17.32 11.69
C SER A 94 -3.58 -17.76 11.94
N ASP A 95 -2.72 -17.66 10.93
CA ASP A 95 -1.26 -17.88 11.01
C ASP A 95 -0.54 -16.88 11.96
N ALA A 96 -1.22 -15.83 12.44
CA ALA A 96 -0.67 -14.87 13.38
C ALA A 96 -0.93 -15.20 14.87
N VAL A 97 -1.81 -16.16 15.17
CA VAL A 97 -2.29 -16.41 16.55
C VAL A 97 -1.97 -17.83 17.05
N GLY A 98 -1.50 -18.74 16.19
CA GLY A 98 -1.19 -20.14 16.53
C GLY A 98 0.29 -20.43 16.86
N ALA A 99 0.55 -21.51 17.61
CA ALA A 99 1.90 -22.05 17.79
C ALA A 99 2.40 -22.66 16.47
N ALA A 100 3.39 -22.01 15.85
CA ALA A 100 3.89 -22.38 14.53
C ALA A 100 4.49 -23.80 14.52
N SER A 101 3.89 -24.69 13.74
CA SER A 101 4.48 -25.95 13.32
C SER A 101 5.61 -25.69 12.32
N GLN A 102 6.55 -26.63 12.18
CA GLN A 102 7.65 -26.53 11.21
C GLN A 102 7.15 -26.46 9.74
N SER A 103 5.90 -26.86 9.49
CA SER A 103 5.23 -26.76 8.18
C SER A 103 4.46 -25.46 7.96
N ASP A 104 4.32 -24.61 8.98
CA ASP A 104 3.48 -23.41 8.88
C ASP A 104 4.22 -22.27 8.19
N LEU A 105 3.45 -21.43 7.49
CA LEU A 105 4.00 -20.29 6.78
C LEU A 105 4.46 -19.24 7.81
N PRO A 106 5.60 -18.54 7.59
CA PRO A 106 6.07 -17.55 8.55
C PRO A 106 5.02 -16.46 8.81
N THR A 107 4.70 -16.17 10.06
CA THR A 107 3.76 -15.09 10.42
C THR A 107 4.20 -13.76 9.80
N ILE A 108 3.23 -13.03 9.24
CA ILE A 108 3.46 -11.66 8.76
C ILE A 108 3.05 -10.72 9.89
N TRP A 109 4.02 -10.35 10.73
CA TRP A 109 3.78 -9.41 11.82
C TRP A 109 3.26 -8.07 11.29
N GLY A 110 2.18 -7.58 11.89
CA GLY A 110 1.53 -6.34 11.47
C GLY A 110 0.71 -6.45 10.18
N ALA A 111 0.43 -7.66 9.66
CA ALA A 111 -0.49 -7.80 8.53
C ALA A 111 -1.86 -7.17 8.86
N GLY A 112 -2.33 -6.27 8.01
CA GLY A 112 -3.58 -5.54 8.22
C GLY A 112 -3.50 -4.42 9.26
N TRP A 113 -2.31 -4.11 9.79
CA TRP A 113 -2.13 -2.96 10.69
C TRP A 113 -2.45 -1.66 9.95
N GLU A 114 -3.20 -0.79 10.61
CA GLU A 114 -3.48 0.57 10.17
C GLU A 114 -3.38 1.53 11.35
N PRO A 115 -3.05 2.82 11.11
CA PRO A 115 -3.09 3.81 12.19
C PRO A 115 -4.53 4.04 12.67
N ASP A 116 -4.71 4.09 13.98
CA ASP A 116 -6.03 4.30 14.60
C ASP A 116 -6.56 5.72 14.36
N SER A 117 -5.68 6.72 14.48
CA SER A 117 -6.05 8.13 14.46
C SER A 117 -5.18 8.98 13.53
N ALA A 118 -5.80 10.06 13.05
CA ALA A 118 -5.09 11.11 12.32
C ALA A 118 -4.12 11.86 13.25
N LEU A 119 -3.00 12.33 12.69
CA LEU A 119 -2.10 13.25 13.37
C LEU A 119 -2.49 14.70 13.04
N GLU A 120 -2.13 15.65 13.89
CA GLU A 120 -2.30 17.07 13.60
C GLU A 120 -1.10 17.61 12.84
N PHE A 121 -1.34 18.39 11.77
CA PHE A 121 -0.28 18.99 10.98
C PHE A 121 -0.21 20.49 11.30
N PRO A 122 0.90 21.01 11.86
CA PRO A 122 1.08 22.46 12.08
C PRO A 122 1.08 23.25 10.76
N THR A 123 1.52 22.63 9.67
CA THR A 123 1.48 23.19 8.31
C THR A 123 0.87 22.18 7.34
N PRO A 124 0.00 22.61 6.39
CA PRO A 124 -0.55 21.70 5.39
C PRO A 124 0.54 20.97 4.60
N LEU A 125 0.35 19.66 4.43
CA LEU A 125 1.25 18.80 3.66
C LEU A 125 0.98 18.99 2.16
N ASN A 126 2.00 19.30 1.38
CA ASN A 126 1.88 19.36 -0.08
C ASN A 126 1.71 17.94 -0.66
N SER A 127 0.66 17.76 -1.46
CA SER A 127 0.29 16.48 -2.06
C SER A 127 1.33 15.95 -3.04
N SER A 128 1.98 16.81 -3.84
CA SER A 128 3.02 16.37 -4.77
C SER A 128 4.25 15.87 -4.03
N LEU A 129 4.65 16.53 -2.93
CA LEU A 129 5.76 16.06 -2.09
C LEU A 129 5.45 14.73 -1.42
N ALA A 130 4.22 14.53 -0.95
CA ALA A 130 3.79 13.26 -0.37
C ALA A 130 3.81 12.12 -1.41
N ARG A 131 3.35 12.42 -2.63
CA ARG A 131 3.39 11.49 -3.76
C ARG A 131 4.83 11.12 -4.13
N ASP A 132 5.72 12.10 -4.23
CA ASP A 132 7.11 11.87 -4.59
C ASP A 132 7.84 11.04 -3.53
N GLU A 133 7.59 11.29 -2.25
CA GLU A 133 8.16 10.48 -1.16
C GLU A 133 7.63 9.04 -1.17
N LEU A 134 6.34 8.84 -1.47
CA LEU A 134 5.77 7.51 -1.66
C LEU A 134 6.44 6.79 -2.84
N LEU A 135 6.56 7.44 -4.00
CA LEU A 135 7.17 6.83 -5.18
C LEU A 135 8.67 6.58 -5.00
N ARG A 136 9.38 7.45 -4.29
CA ARG A 136 10.77 7.21 -3.88
C ARG A 136 10.89 5.95 -3.04
N PHE A 137 10.03 5.81 -2.02
CA PHE A 137 9.99 4.61 -1.19
C PHE A 137 9.69 3.34 -2.00
N VAL A 138 8.73 3.42 -2.93
CA VAL A 138 8.41 2.30 -3.83
C VAL A 138 9.60 1.97 -4.73
N ALA A 139 10.27 2.95 -5.33
CA ALA A 139 11.43 2.71 -6.18
C ALA A 139 12.59 2.05 -5.43
N GLU A 140 12.81 2.39 -4.16
CA GLU A 140 13.89 1.83 -3.34
C GLU A 140 13.69 0.35 -2.96
N ARG A 141 12.43 -0.12 -2.87
CA ARG A 141 12.12 -1.42 -2.26
C ARG A 141 11.21 -2.33 -3.09
N HIS A 142 10.39 -1.73 -3.96
CA HIS A 142 9.24 -2.34 -4.62
C HIS A 142 9.07 -1.80 -6.06
N ASP A 143 10.17 -1.60 -6.77
CA ASP A 143 10.26 -1.00 -8.10
C ASP A 143 9.25 -1.58 -9.11
N GLY A 144 9.02 -2.89 -9.10
CA GLY A 144 8.05 -3.58 -9.95
C GLY A 144 6.58 -3.17 -9.74
N HIS A 145 6.28 -2.35 -8.73
CA HIS A 145 4.94 -1.81 -8.45
C HIS A 145 4.84 -0.30 -8.68
N LEU A 146 5.90 0.37 -9.16
CA LEU A 146 5.97 1.83 -9.28
C LEU A 146 4.83 2.41 -10.14
N ASP A 147 4.60 1.84 -11.33
CA ASP A 147 3.53 2.30 -12.23
C ASP A 147 2.15 2.13 -11.62
N THR A 148 1.93 1.03 -10.88
CA THR A 148 0.66 0.77 -10.21
C THR A 148 0.45 1.76 -9.08
N ALA A 149 1.47 2.01 -8.26
CA ALA A 149 1.43 2.94 -7.14
C ALA A 149 1.14 4.37 -7.62
N ALA A 150 1.83 4.82 -8.67
CA ALA A 150 1.61 6.12 -9.29
C ALA A 150 0.19 6.24 -9.88
N SER A 151 -0.22 5.25 -10.68
CA SER A 151 -1.53 5.24 -11.32
C SER A 151 -2.69 5.25 -10.32
N CYS A 152 -2.56 4.54 -9.19
CA CYS A 152 -3.55 4.56 -8.12
C CYS A 152 -3.67 5.96 -7.50
N TRP A 153 -2.55 6.63 -7.25
CA TRP A 153 -2.55 7.98 -6.66
C TRP A 153 -3.24 8.97 -7.61
N ASP A 154 -2.84 8.96 -8.89
CA ASP A 154 -3.29 9.93 -9.88
C ASP A 154 -4.79 9.79 -10.18
N LYS A 155 -5.32 8.56 -10.15
CA LYS A 155 -6.76 8.30 -10.34
C LYS A 155 -7.64 8.82 -9.20
N MET A 156 -7.09 8.99 -7.99
CA MET A 156 -7.86 9.43 -6.83
C MET A 156 -8.12 10.94 -6.83
N GLY A 157 -7.45 11.71 -7.70
CA GLY A 157 -7.64 13.17 -7.77
C GLY A 157 -7.31 13.85 -6.44
N ALA A 158 -6.12 13.57 -5.90
CA ALA A 158 -5.67 14.15 -4.63
C ALA A 158 -5.75 15.70 -4.66
N PRO A 159 -6.17 16.35 -3.56
CA PRO A 159 -6.10 17.81 -3.44
C PRO A 159 -4.65 18.30 -3.52
N GLU A 160 -4.43 19.60 -3.72
CA GLU A 160 -3.07 20.18 -3.76
C GLU A 160 -2.36 20.11 -2.40
N SER A 161 -3.11 20.18 -1.31
CA SER A 161 -2.59 20.06 0.04
C SER A 161 -3.52 19.28 0.96
N PHE A 162 -2.94 18.70 2.01
CA PHE A 162 -3.64 17.93 3.02
C PHE A 162 -3.47 18.52 4.41
N GLY A 163 -4.55 18.51 5.18
CA GLY A 163 -4.47 18.52 6.63
C GLY A 163 -4.27 17.11 7.16
N GLY A 164 -4.07 16.99 8.47
CA GLY A 164 -3.83 15.70 9.12
C GLY A 164 -4.97 14.69 8.93
N PHE A 165 -6.21 15.13 9.14
CA PHE A 165 -7.39 14.28 8.97
C PHE A 165 -7.63 13.89 7.51
N SER A 166 -7.52 14.83 6.57
CA SER A 166 -7.74 14.54 5.15
C SER A 166 -6.66 13.62 4.58
N PHE A 167 -5.40 13.77 5.00
CA PHE A 167 -4.32 12.86 4.62
C PHE A 167 -4.53 11.44 5.16
N HIS A 168 -5.04 11.32 6.40
CA HIS A 168 -5.36 10.02 7.00
C HIS A 168 -6.43 9.27 6.21
N GLN A 169 -7.54 9.94 5.90
CA GLN A 169 -8.62 9.36 5.09
C GLN A 169 -8.16 9.02 3.68
N PHE A 170 -7.37 9.90 3.08
CA PHE A 170 -6.76 9.67 1.76
C PHE A 170 -5.85 8.44 1.79
N SER A 171 -4.98 8.32 2.80
CA SER A 171 -4.06 7.19 2.96
C SER A 171 -4.79 5.85 3.05
N LYS A 172 -5.88 5.78 3.84
CA LYS A 172 -6.72 4.57 3.90
C LYS A 172 -7.31 4.23 2.54
N SER A 173 -7.92 5.22 1.88
CA SER A 173 -8.52 5.04 0.55
C SER A 173 -7.50 4.63 -0.51
N TYR A 174 -6.28 5.17 -0.42
CA TYR A 174 -5.17 4.84 -1.31
C TYR A 174 -4.71 3.40 -1.13
N VAL A 175 -4.47 2.96 0.11
CA VAL A 175 -4.06 1.59 0.42
C VAL A 175 -5.13 0.59 -0.07
N SER A 176 -6.41 0.86 0.17
CA SER A 176 -7.51 0.03 -0.36
C SER A 176 -7.51 -0.01 -1.90
N SER A 177 -7.38 1.15 -2.57
CA SER A 177 -7.35 1.20 -4.03
C SER A 177 -6.14 0.48 -4.63
N PHE A 178 -4.99 0.57 -3.95
CA PHE A 178 -3.77 -0.12 -4.35
C PHE A 178 -3.89 -1.63 -4.16
N GLU A 179 -4.44 -2.09 -3.04
CA GLU A 179 -4.76 -3.51 -2.80
C GLU A 179 -5.68 -4.07 -3.88
N GLU A 180 -6.78 -3.38 -4.18
CA GLU A 180 -7.70 -3.76 -5.25
C GLU A 180 -6.97 -3.86 -6.60
N SER A 181 -6.13 -2.89 -6.93
CA SER A 181 -5.35 -2.90 -8.18
C SER A 181 -4.36 -4.06 -8.25
N LEU A 182 -3.80 -4.50 -7.13
CA LEU A 182 -2.90 -5.66 -7.09
C LEU A 182 -3.67 -6.97 -7.27
N LYS A 183 -4.81 -7.13 -6.60
CA LYS A 183 -5.66 -8.33 -6.71
C LYS A 183 -6.27 -8.48 -8.10
N GLU A 184 -6.74 -7.38 -8.67
CA GLU A 184 -7.33 -7.30 -10.00
C GLU A 184 -6.41 -7.89 -11.10
N ARG A 185 -5.08 -7.81 -10.94
CA ARG A 185 -4.11 -8.37 -11.88
C ARG A 185 -4.26 -9.88 -12.05
N LEU A 186 -4.61 -10.61 -10.99
CA LEU A 186 -4.76 -12.08 -11.03
C LEU A 186 -6.07 -12.53 -11.69
N LEU A 187 -7.06 -11.64 -11.74
CA LEU A 187 -8.31 -11.88 -12.44
C LEU A 187 -8.13 -11.78 -13.95
N THR A 188 -7.13 -11.02 -14.42
CA THR A 188 -6.85 -10.91 -15.86
C THR A 188 -6.44 -12.27 -16.46
N PRO A 189 -6.86 -12.59 -17.70
CA PRO A 189 -6.48 -13.83 -18.37
C PRO A 189 -4.96 -14.02 -18.49
N ALA A 190 -4.22 -12.93 -18.69
CA ALA A 190 -2.77 -12.95 -18.87
C ALA A 190 -1.99 -13.55 -17.67
N LEU A 191 -2.52 -13.39 -16.45
CA LEU A 191 -1.87 -13.87 -15.22
C LEU A 191 -2.70 -14.96 -14.50
N SER A 192 -3.78 -15.40 -15.14
CA SER A 192 -4.76 -16.34 -14.57
C SER A 192 -4.15 -17.69 -14.20
N SER A 193 -3.27 -18.21 -15.05
CA SER A 193 -2.61 -19.49 -14.86
C SER A 193 -1.73 -19.52 -13.61
N LEU A 194 -1.23 -18.37 -13.15
CA LEU A 194 -0.38 -18.28 -11.97
C LEU A 194 -1.13 -18.54 -10.66
N VAL A 195 -2.46 -18.48 -10.65
CA VAL A 195 -3.27 -18.65 -9.44
C VAL A 195 -3.04 -20.04 -8.82
N ASP A 196 -3.11 -21.08 -9.65
CA ASP A 196 -3.06 -22.48 -9.21
C ASP A 196 -1.67 -23.12 -9.38
N ILE A 197 -0.74 -22.44 -10.06
CA ILE A 197 0.64 -22.91 -10.21
C ILE A 197 1.33 -22.95 -8.85
N GLU A 198 2.02 -24.04 -8.57
CA GLU A 198 2.90 -24.15 -7.42
C GLU A 198 4.19 -23.34 -7.67
N VAL A 199 4.34 -22.21 -6.95
CA VAL A 199 5.50 -21.31 -7.11
C VAL A 199 6.65 -21.74 -6.22
N ILE A 200 6.34 -22.23 -5.03
CA ILE A 200 7.25 -22.79 -4.03
C ILE A 200 6.59 -24.07 -3.54
N PRO A 201 7.35 -25.11 -3.12
CA PRO A 201 6.76 -26.33 -2.59
C PRO A 201 5.60 -26.07 -1.61
N ARG A 202 4.46 -26.69 -1.91
CA ARG A 202 3.17 -26.62 -1.21
C ARG A 202 2.54 -25.23 -1.14
N ARG A 203 2.90 -24.32 -2.05
CA ARG A 203 2.37 -22.96 -2.09
C ARG A 203 1.89 -22.60 -3.50
N SER A 204 0.57 -22.45 -3.64
CA SER A 204 -0.04 -21.90 -4.85
C SER A 204 0.41 -20.47 -5.09
N GLY A 205 0.38 -20.04 -6.35
CA GLY A 205 0.77 -18.68 -6.71
C GLY A 205 -0.17 -17.65 -6.13
N LEU A 206 -1.47 -17.95 -5.98
CA LEU A 206 -2.42 -17.11 -5.25
C LEU A 206 -1.93 -16.83 -3.82
N LEU A 207 -1.71 -17.89 -3.03
CA LEU A 207 -1.26 -17.76 -1.65
C LEU A 207 0.11 -17.07 -1.54
N HIS A 208 1.02 -17.35 -2.49
CA HIS A 208 2.32 -16.68 -2.54
C HIS A 208 2.18 -15.17 -2.77
N LEU A 209 1.38 -14.78 -3.76
CA LEU A 209 1.22 -13.38 -4.15
C LEU A 209 0.43 -12.60 -3.12
N GLU A 210 -0.61 -13.17 -2.51
CA GLU A 210 -1.32 -12.50 -1.42
C GLU A 210 -0.43 -12.21 -0.21
N ARG A 211 0.44 -13.15 0.16
CA ARG A 211 1.41 -12.93 1.23
C ARG A 211 2.44 -11.86 0.88
N ARG A 212 2.78 -11.69 -0.40
CA ARG A 212 3.63 -10.57 -0.85
C ARG A 212 2.87 -9.26 -0.82
N THR A 213 1.62 -9.26 -1.29
CA THR A 213 0.71 -8.12 -1.24
C THR A 213 0.51 -7.64 0.20
N ALA A 214 0.27 -8.53 1.16
CA ALA A 214 0.12 -8.17 2.57
C ALA A 214 1.36 -7.45 3.14
N ARG A 215 2.57 -7.91 2.82
CA ARG A 215 3.82 -7.24 3.22
C ARG A 215 3.98 -5.87 2.54
N LEU A 216 3.70 -5.81 1.24
CA LEU A 216 3.78 -4.57 0.48
C LEU A 216 2.78 -3.53 1.02
N LEU A 217 1.54 -3.92 1.30
CA LEU A 217 0.52 -3.03 1.86
C LEU A 217 0.93 -2.50 3.23
N LEU A 218 1.53 -3.35 4.08
CA LEU A 218 2.08 -2.92 5.36
C LEU A 218 3.18 -1.88 5.18
N ASP A 219 4.15 -2.14 4.28
CA ASP A 219 5.24 -1.22 3.97
C ASP A 219 4.72 0.14 3.46
N ILE A 220 3.73 0.13 2.57
CA ILE A 220 3.08 1.35 2.06
C ILE A 220 2.35 2.09 3.17
N THR A 221 1.62 1.38 4.02
CA THR A 221 0.90 1.98 5.16
C THR A 221 1.87 2.63 6.14
N LEU A 222 3.00 1.98 6.44
CA LEU A 222 4.06 2.53 7.28
C LEU A 222 4.76 3.73 6.63
N CYS A 223 4.98 3.69 5.31
CA CYS A 223 5.52 4.82 4.54
C CYS A 223 4.60 6.04 4.68
N LEU A 224 3.29 5.89 4.39
CA LEU A 224 2.31 6.95 4.53
C LEU A 224 2.23 7.46 5.97
N ARG A 225 2.26 6.57 6.96
CA ARG A 225 2.27 6.97 8.37
C ARG A 225 3.54 7.77 8.73
N ARG A 226 4.69 7.41 8.17
CA ARG A 226 5.94 8.14 8.36
C ARG A 226 5.87 9.54 7.76
N ILE A 227 5.28 9.69 6.56
CA ILE A 227 4.99 10.99 5.97
C ILE A 227 4.12 11.83 6.92
N SER A 228 3.06 11.24 7.48
CA SER A 228 2.22 11.93 8.47
C SER A 228 3.00 12.37 9.70
N HIS A 229 3.87 11.50 10.23
CA HIS A 229 4.70 11.85 11.39
C HIS A 229 5.67 12.99 11.07
N TYR A 230 6.29 13.03 9.89
CA TYR A 230 7.14 14.14 9.49
C TYR A 230 6.36 15.44 9.33
N ALA A 231 5.14 15.37 8.81
CA ALA A 231 4.25 16.51 8.65
C ALA A 231 3.69 17.02 9.99
N SER A 232 3.61 16.19 11.03
CA SER A 232 3.12 16.59 12.36
C SER A 232 4.15 17.26 13.26
N ILE A 233 5.43 17.30 12.85
CA ILE A 233 6.52 17.81 13.69
C ILE A 233 6.38 19.33 13.85
N THR A 234 6.24 19.79 15.08
CA THR A 234 6.15 21.23 15.38
C THR A 234 7.53 21.89 15.43
N LEU A 235 7.55 23.23 15.39
CA LEU A 235 8.80 23.99 15.51
C LEU A 235 9.45 23.79 16.89
N GLU A 236 8.64 23.75 17.95
CA GLU A 236 9.08 23.57 19.33
C GLU A 236 9.78 22.22 19.49
N GLN A 237 9.22 21.15 18.91
CA GLN A 237 9.84 19.83 18.88
C GLN A 237 11.20 19.86 18.17
N ARG A 238 11.31 20.56 17.03
CA ARG A 238 12.59 20.71 16.30
C ARG A 238 13.64 21.44 17.12
N ILE A 239 13.26 22.52 17.81
CA ILE A 239 14.15 23.27 18.70
C ILE A 239 14.61 22.38 19.86
N GLU A 240 13.69 21.64 20.46
CA GLU A 240 14.01 20.72 21.56
C GLU A 240 14.97 19.62 21.11
N TRP A 241 14.73 18.99 19.96
CA TRP A 241 15.63 17.99 19.41
C TRP A 241 17.01 18.56 19.11
N GLN A 242 17.09 19.75 18.53
CA GLN A 242 18.37 20.43 18.30
C GLN A 242 19.08 20.71 19.64
N ARG A 243 18.37 21.17 20.67
CA ARG A 243 18.92 21.37 22.01
C ARG A 243 19.49 20.08 22.57
N MET A 244 18.75 18.97 22.51
CA MET A 244 19.22 17.66 22.99
C MET A 244 20.45 17.17 22.20
N MET A 245 20.47 17.33 20.88
CA MET A 245 21.64 16.97 20.06
C MET A 245 22.88 17.78 20.45
N VAL A 246 22.74 19.10 20.65
CA VAL A 246 23.85 19.97 21.08
C VAL A 246 24.32 19.61 22.49
N GLN A 247 23.39 19.39 23.43
CA GLN A 247 23.74 18.97 24.79
C GLN A 247 24.47 17.63 24.81
N THR A 248 23.99 16.64 24.06
CA THR A 248 24.64 15.33 23.94
C THR A 248 26.06 15.49 23.40
N ARG A 249 26.24 16.32 22.36
CA ARG A 249 27.57 16.59 21.80
C ARG A 249 28.49 17.28 22.81
N LEU A 250 28.02 18.30 23.51
CA LEU A 250 28.81 19.01 24.52
C LEU A 250 29.20 18.10 25.69
N VAL A 251 28.28 17.25 26.15
CA VAL A 251 28.56 16.26 27.20
C VAL A 251 29.61 15.27 26.72
N ASP A 252 29.49 14.74 25.51
CA ASP A 252 30.48 13.81 24.93
C ASP A 252 31.86 14.48 24.77
N GLU A 253 31.91 15.73 24.30
CA GLU A 253 33.15 16.52 24.21
C GLU A 253 33.80 16.73 25.59
N HIS A 254 33.02 17.11 26.61
CA HIS A 254 33.52 17.29 27.98
C HIS A 254 33.97 15.98 28.61
N LEU A 255 33.24 14.88 28.40
CA LEU A 255 33.63 13.56 28.90
C LEU A 255 34.93 13.08 28.24
N LYS A 256 35.11 13.34 26.94
CA LYS A 256 36.36 13.06 26.24
C LYS A 256 37.52 13.89 26.77
N ASP A 257 37.30 15.19 26.98
CA ASP A 257 38.31 16.10 27.55
C ASP A 257 38.71 15.67 28.97
N LEU A 258 37.73 15.41 29.84
CA LEU A 258 37.97 14.92 31.20
C LEU A 258 38.66 13.54 31.21
N SER A 259 38.33 12.66 30.27
CA SER A 259 39.02 11.37 30.15
C SER A 259 40.46 11.51 29.64
N THR A 260 40.73 12.49 28.76
CA THR A 260 42.02 12.63 28.06
C THR A 260 43.00 13.52 28.81
N ASN A 261 42.55 14.71 29.21
CA ASN A 261 43.35 15.74 29.86
C ASN A 261 43.18 15.71 31.39
N GLY A 262 42.03 15.26 31.88
CA GLY A 262 41.72 15.22 33.31
C GLY A 262 41.54 16.60 33.94
N VAL A 263 41.08 16.64 35.18
CA VAL A 263 40.86 17.86 35.96
C VAL A 263 41.91 17.95 37.08
N PRO A 264 42.57 19.10 37.30
CA PRO A 264 43.52 19.24 38.40
C PRO A 264 42.82 19.07 39.75
N THR A 265 43.47 18.33 40.65
CA THR A 265 43.00 18.09 42.03
C THR A 265 43.73 19.03 43.01
N PRO A 266 43.13 19.35 44.17
CA PRO A 266 43.75 20.21 45.18
C PRO A 266 45.13 19.73 45.66
N ASP A 267 45.37 18.41 45.59
CA ASP A 267 46.62 17.77 45.99
C ASP A 267 47.70 17.79 44.89
N GLY A 268 47.44 18.46 43.77
CA GLY A 268 48.37 18.60 42.64
C GLY A 268 48.35 17.45 41.62
N GLY A 269 47.50 16.43 41.81
CA GLY A 269 47.27 15.36 40.84
C GLY A 269 46.22 15.71 39.78
N THR A 270 45.94 14.78 38.86
CA THR A 270 44.93 14.96 37.79
C THR A 270 43.86 13.87 37.88
N PHE A 271 42.60 14.26 38.04
CA PHE A 271 41.44 13.38 38.01
C PHE A 271 41.00 13.16 36.55
N GLY A 272 41.38 12.01 35.97
CA GLY A 272 41.08 11.65 34.58
C GLY A 272 40.84 10.15 34.40
N GLY A 273 41.03 9.63 33.17
CA GLY A 273 40.52 8.35 32.66
C GLY A 273 40.53 7.10 33.57
N LYS A 274 41.46 6.92 34.52
CA LYS A 274 41.40 5.81 35.50
C LYS A 274 40.48 6.11 36.69
N GLY A 275 40.60 7.30 37.29
CA GLY A 275 39.75 7.73 38.40
C GLY A 275 38.28 7.85 37.98
N PHE A 276 38.04 8.39 36.78
CA PHE A 276 36.68 8.51 36.23
C PHE A 276 36.01 7.14 35.98
N ARG A 277 36.76 6.13 35.52
CA ARG A 277 36.23 4.76 35.31
C ARG A 277 35.99 4.02 36.62
N SER A 278 36.88 4.17 37.61
CA SER A 278 36.72 3.50 38.91
C SER A 278 35.55 4.06 39.71
N THR A 279 35.28 5.38 39.66
CA THR A 279 34.13 5.97 40.38
C THR A 279 32.77 5.44 39.90
N TRP A 280 32.64 5.11 38.62
CA TRP A 280 31.40 4.52 38.07
C TRP A 280 31.38 2.99 38.12
N GLN A 281 32.52 2.32 38.26
CA GLN A 281 32.59 0.87 38.49
C GLN A 281 32.37 0.49 39.96
N GLU A 282 32.71 1.36 40.91
CA GLU A 282 32.47 1.13 42.34
C GLU A 282 31.07 1.60 42.79
N GLY A 283 30.36 2.36 41.96
CA GLY A 283 29.02 2.92 42.23
C GLY A 283 27.84 2.16 41.63
N VAL A 284 28.00 0.89 41.26
CA VAL A 284 26.92 -0.04 40.84
C VAL A 284 26.85 -1.22 41.79
#